data_AF-A0A3M4WDY7-F1
#
_entry.id   AF-A0A3M4WDY7-F1
#
_cell.length_a   1.000
_cell.length_b   1.000
_cell.length_c   1.000
_cell.angle_alpha   90.00
_cell.angle_beta   90.00
_cell.angle_gamma   90.00
#
_symmetry.space_group_name_H-M   'P 1'
#
loop_
_entity.id
_entity.type
_entity.pdbx_description
1 polymer ?
#
loop_
_entity_poly.entity_id
_entity_poly.type
_entity_poly.pdbx_seq_one_letter_code
_entity_poly.pdbx_strand_id
1 'polypeptide(L)'
;MDSQPTSDSAESLWDYVQALNDEQKIIRSVSNSALLLPVETVLSLLKTSLREILNAARQYKPHLPVDKTVIKLLRAPDRIPTRGTFLRLFRDIPHQVIFRHLIDQQKDGYAWPVGDGWYTLFASPMFRHEVARDFWINFVQEAKTLNAVEMRSDKGLLNQLHAYANAPSADRFGCTAVRHLLVARLNEIDDENVARDDTIVRHAIVADRFAVLLRILAWLVADMVVDIWEMVEQDGMQDIVPFESLLPAYDPVTGQWSNPTTRALEQLAKRAGWKHKQRAITFLGNLWDKHDSREKEPGSRTKTLRHWEQRKKGRPKFETLRSLAHAVTVEQALLAEVSAEGRDYDTWMQAVILRIGETLSETLHMLTTLGIEESSIRGVMDAYRGEYRFARAALGKPMSSV
;
A
#
# COMPACT_ATOMS: atom_id res chain seq x y z
N MET A 1 -36.65 13.57 18.70
CA MET A 1 -37.32 12.26 18.55
C MET A 1 -36.33 11.34 17.90
N ASP A 2 -35.79 10.44 18.72
CA ASP A 2 -34.82 9.42 18.37
C ASP A 2 -35.48 8.34 17.51
N SER A 3 -35.08 8.28 16.25
CA SER A 3 -35.14 7.06 15.46
C SER A 3 -33.74 6.86 14.91
N GLN A 4 -32.96 5.96 15.53
CA GLN A 4 -31.75 5.44 14.89
C GLN A 4 -32.17 4.92 13.50
N PRO A 5 -31.57 5.40 12.40
CA PRO A 5 -31.92 4.90 11.09
C PRO A 5 -31.44 3.45 11.00
N THR A 6 -32.37 2.50 11.11
CA THR A 6 -32.17 1.12 10.65
C THR A 6 -32.22 1.16 9.14
N SER A 7 -31.07 1.38 8.53
CA SER A 7 -30.93 1.43 7.09
C SER A 7 -30.10 0.25 6.61
N ASP A 8 -30.79 -0.72 6.03
CA ASP A 8 -30.19 -1.97 5.56
C ASP A 8 -29.97 -1.99 4.04
N SER A 9 -30.34 -0.90 3.33
CA SER A 9 -30.33 -0.87 1.87
C SER A 9 -29.73 0.40 1.25
N ALA A 10 -29.36 0.29 -0.03
CA ALA A 10 -28.88 1.40 -0.84
C ALA A 10 -29.98 2.45 -1.08
N GLU A 11 -31.24 2.02 -1.12
CA GLU A 11 -32.40 2.90 -1.24
C GLU A 11 -32.56 3.80 -0.03
N SER A 12 -32.46 3.23 1.18
CA SER A 12 -32.50 4.02 2.40
C SER A 12 -31.34 5.02 2.47
N LEU A 13 -30.13 4.62 2.05
CA LEU A 13 -28.96 5.52 1.93
C LEU A 13 -29.22 6.68 0.97
N TRP A 14 -29.84 6.38 -0.17
CA TRP A 14 -30.23 7.39 -1.14
C TRP A 14 -31.23 8.39 -0.53
N ASP A 15 -32.29 7.89 0.11
CA ASP A 15 -33.34 8.72 0.69
C ASP A 15 -32.77 9.63 1.80
N TYR A 16 -31.86 9.12 2.63
CA TYR A 16 -31.16 9.90 3.64
C TYR A 16 -30.34 11.04 3.02
N VAL A 17 -29.52 10.75 2.01
CA VAL A 17 -28.69 11.77 1.34
C VAL A 17 -29.55 12.84 0.66
N GLN A 18 -30.71 12.46 0.12
CA GLN A 18 -31.66 13.41 -0.47
C GLN A 18 -32.37 14.27 0.58
N ALA A 19 -32.65 13.73 1.77
CA ALA A 19 -33.32 14.43 2.85
C ALA A 19 -32.44 15.48 3.55
N LEU A 20 -31.12 15.43 3.37
CA LEU A 20 -30.21 16.45 3.90
C LEU A 20 -30.51 17.81 3.27
N ASN A 21 -30.64 18.84 4.10
CA ASN A 21 -30.73 20.22 3.62
C ASN A 21 -29.35 20.73 3.11
N ASP A 22 -29.32 21.89 2.48
CA ASP A 22 -28.08 22.41 1.85
C ASP A 22 -26.98 22.69 2.88
N GLU A 23 -27.32 23.10 4.11
CA GLU A 23 -26.35 23.30 5.18
C GLU A 23 -25.76 21.98 5.68
N GLN A 24 -26.58 20.93 5.83
CA GLN A 24 -26.16 19.58 6.22
C GLN A 24 -25.34 18.87 5.15
N LYS A 25 -25.40 19.35 3.90
CA LYS A 25 -24.55 18.89 2.79
C LYS A 25 -23.19 19.59 2.76
N ILE A 26 -23.03 20.70 3.48
CA ILE A 26 -21.76 21.43 3.57
C ILE A 26 -21.00 20.90 4.77
N ILE A 27 -19.91 20.19 4.51
CA ILE A 27 -19.00 19.71 5.53
C ILE A 27 -17.58 20.22 5.27
N ARG A 28 -16.88 20.60 6.35
CA ARG A 28 -15.49 21.02 6.25
C ARG A 28 -14.62 19.84 5.83
N SER A 29 -13.89 19.96 4.74
CA SER A 29 -12.92 18.94 4.31
C SER A 29 -11.55 19.19 4.95
N VAL A 30 -10.98 18.14 5.55
CA VAL A 30 -9.64 18.13 6.14
C VAL A 30 -8.63 17.69 5.07
N SER A 31 -7.68 18.57 4.74
CA SER A 31 -6.65 18.34 3.71
C SER A 31 -5.35 17.72 4.25
N ASN A 32 -5.16 17.71 5.57
CA ASN A 32 -3.97 17.12 6.19
C ASN A 32 -3.88 15.61 5.88
N SER A 33 -2.65 15.12 5.80
CA SER A 33 -2.32 13.72 5.43
C SER A 33 -1.09 13.25 6.20
N ALA A 34 -1.02 13.61 7.47
CA ALA A 34 -0.02 13.10 8.39
C ALA A 34 -0.18 11.57 8.50
N LEU A 35 0.94 10.85 8.41
CA LEU A 35 1.06 9.38 8.45
C LEU A 35 0.45 8.63 7.26
N LEU A 36 -0.70 9.06 6.72
CA LEU A 36 -1.39 8.41 5.61
C LEU A 36 -1.36 9.23 4.34
N LEU A 37 -0.88 8.63 3.25
CA LEU A 37 -1.04 9.16 1.90
C LEU A 37 -2.44 8.85 1.37
N PRO A 38 -3.03 9.68 0.48
CA PRO A 38 -4.25 9.29 -0.23
C PRO A 38 -4.08 7.92 -0.91
N VAL A 39 -5.14 7.10 -0.90
CA VAL A 39 -5.11 5.74 -1.48
C VAL A 39 -4.69 5.79 -2.95
N GLU A 40 -5.17 6.78 -3.71
CA GLU A 40 -4.82 7.00 -5.11
C GLU A 40 -3.32 7.26 -5.32
N THR A 41 -2.68 7.94 -4.37
CA THR A 41 -1.23 8.17 -4.38
C THR A 41 -0.49 6.85 -4.20
N VAL A 42 -0.97 5.98 -3.31
CA VAL A 42 -0.39 4.63 -3.11
C VAL A 42 -0.60 3.76 -4.35
N LEU A 43 -1.78 3.80 -4.97
CA LEU A 43 -2.04 3.09 -6.23
C LEU A 43 -1.08 3.55 -7.35
N SER A 44 -0.85 4.85 -7.46
CA SER A 44 0.13 5.42 -8.39
C SER A 44 1.56 4.94 -8.09
N LEU A 45 1.94 4.89 -6.80
CA LEU A 45 3.22 4.31 -6.35
C LEU A 45 3.35 2.84 -6.76
N LEU A 46 2.28 2.06 -6.68
CA LEU A 46 2.22 0.65 -7.12
C LEU A 46 2.10 0.49 -8.65
N LYS A 47 2.17 1.60 -9.40
CA LYS A 47 2.02 1.64 -10.86
C LYS A 47 0.71 1.00 -11.32
N THR A 48 -0.36 1.25 -10.58
CA THR A 48 -1.72 0.90 -10.98
C THR A 48 -2.61 2.14 -10.94
N SER A 49 -3.87 1.99 -11.35
CA SER A 49 -4.84 3.07 -11.34
C SER A 49 -6.20 2.57 -10.91
N LEU A 50 -7.02 3.49 -10.37
CA LEU A 50 -8.41 3.19 -10.06
C LEU A 50 -9.18 2.65 -11.27
N ARG A 51 -8.84 3.10 -12.49
CA ARG A 51 -9.43 2.58 -13.73
C ARG A 51 -9.20 1.08 -13.89
N GLU A 52 -7.96 0.63 -13.71
CA GLU A 52 -7.60 -0.78 -13.83
C GLU A 52 -8.33 -1.62 -12.78
N ILE A 53 -8.38 -1.12 -11.53
CA ILE A 53 -9.10 -1.78 -10.43
C ILE A 53 -10.59 -1.90 -10.74
N LEU A 54 -11.23 -0.81 -11.21
CA LEU A 54 -12.66 -0.82 -11.56
C LEU A 54 -12.95 -1.76 -12.73
N ASN A 55 -12.07 -1.78 -13.73
CA ASN A 55 -12.21 -2.69 -14.86
C ASN A 55 -12.11 -4.16 -14.42
N ALA A 56 -11.18 -4.48 -13.52
CA ALA A 56 -11.08 -5.81 -12.92
C ALA A 56 -12.31 -6.14 -12.06
N ALA A 57 -12.75 -5.24 -11.19
CA ALA A 57 -13.92 -5.43 -10.33
C ALA A 57 -15.19 -5.71 -11.14
N ARG A 58 -15.37 -5.04 -12.30
CA ARG A 58 -16.50 -5.27 -13.21
C ARG A 58 -16.54 -6.66 -13.83
N GLN A 59 -15.41 -7.35 -13.94
CA GLN A 59 -15.39 -8.75 -14.43
C GLN A 59 -16.14 -9.67 -13.46
N TYR A 60 -16.05 -9.39 -12.15
CA TYR A 60 -16.75 -10.12 -11.10
C TYR A 60 -18.10 -9.53 -10.74
N LYS A 61 -18.27 -8.21 -10.90
CA LYS A 61 -19.49 -7.46 -10.57
C LYS A 61 -19.96 -6.61 -11.77
N PRO A 62 -20.61 -7.23 -12.78
CA PRO A 62 -20.97 -6.54 -14.03
C PRO A 62 -21.91 -5.34 -13.87
N HIS A 63 -22.65 -5.31 -12.75
CA HIS A 63 -23.61 -4.25 -12.43
C HIS A 63 -22.94 -2.93 -12.01
N LEU A 64 -21.65 -2.93 -11.64
CA LEU A 64 -20.95 -1.68 -11.29
C LEU A 64 -21.00 -0.68 -12.46
N PRO A 65 -20.88 0.64 -12.25
CA PRO A 65 -20.74 1.61 -13.33
C PRO A 65 -19.43 1.44 -14.11
N VAL A 66 -19.37 1.92 -15.36
CA VAL A 66 -18.13 1.85 -16.16
C VAL A 66 -17.11 2.85 -15.60
N ASP A 67 -15.83 2.59 -15.83
CA ASP A 67 -14.73 3.45 -15.39
C ASP A 67 -14.96 4.92 -15.76
N LYS A 68 -15.43 5.20 -16.98
CA LYS A 68 -15.77 6.56 -17.44
C LYS A 68 -16.82 7.24 -16.55
N THR A 69 -17.82 6.50 -16.08
CA THR A 69 -18.86 7.02 -15.20
C THR A 69 -18.28 7.34 -13.83
N VAL A 70 -17.51 6.42 -13.24
CA VAL A 70 -16.90 6.64 -11.92
C VAL A 70 -15.90 7.81 -11.97
N ILE A 71 -15.05 7.86 -12.99
CA ILE A 71 -14.11 8.98 -13.18
C ILE A 71 -14.85 10.32 -13.33
N LYS A 72 -16.00 10.34 -14.02
CA LYS A 72 -16.82 11.55 -14.13
C LYS A 72 -17.36 12.00 -12.77
N LEU A 73 -17.77 11.06 -11.91
CA LEU A 73 -18.22 11.36 -10.55
C LEU A 73 -17.07 11.90 -9.69
N LEU A 74 -15.89 11.29 -9.75
CA LEU A 74 -14.71 11.76 -9.01
C LEU A 74 -14.23 13.15 -9.44
N ARG A 75 -14.48 13.52 -10.70
CA ARG A 75 -14.18 14.87 -11.22
C ARG A 75 -15.24 15.92 -10.89
N ALA A 76 -16.41 15.50 -10.42
CA ALA A 76 -17.52 16.37 -10.04
C ALA A 76 -18.08 15.93 -8.68
N PRO A 77 -17.28 16.03 -7.61
CA PRO A 77 -17.64 15.53 -6.28
C PRO A 77 -18.84 16.27 -5.67
N ASP A 78 -19.16 17.46 -6.18
CA ASP A 78 -20.31 18.28 -5.84
C ASP A 78 -21.64 17.76 -6.43
N ARG A 79 -21.58 16.85 -7.40
CA ARG A 79 -22.77 16.33 -8.08
C ARG A 79 -23.16 14.97 -7.53
N ILE A 80 -24.35 14.92 -6.94
CA ILE A 80 -24.97 13.65 -6.56
C ILE A 80 -25.19 12.80 -7.82
N PRO A 81 -24.73 11.53 -7.86
CA PRO A 81 -24.98 10.64 -8.98
C PRO A 81 -26.49 10.40 -9.18
N THR A 82 -26.89 9.97 -10.38
CA THR A 82 -28.28 9.54 -10.59
C THR A 82 -28.64 8.37 -9.67
N ARG A 83 -29.91 8.26 -9.23
CA ARG A 83 -30.38 7.18 -8.35
C ARG A 83 -29.91 5.80 -8.80
N GLY A 84 -30.08 5.46 -10.08
CA GLY A 84 -29.62 4.16 -10.62
C GLY A 84 -28.10 3.97 -10.61
N THR A 85 -27.30 5.03 -10.68
CA THR A 85 -25.83 4.94 -10.54
C THR A 85 -25.46 4.78 -9.07
N PHE A 86 -26.12 5.51 -8.17
CA PHE A 86 -25.96 5.38 -6.73
C PHE A 86 -26.26 3.96 -6.25
N LEU A 87 -27.45 3.43 -6.57
CA LEU A 87 -27.85 2.07 -6.17
C LEU A 87 -26.87 1.01 -6.68
N ARG A 88 -26.32 1.17 -7.89
CA ARG A 88 -25.30 0.26 -8.44
C ARG A 88 -23.95 0.35 -7.73
N LEU A 89 -23.55 1.53 -7.26
CA LEU A 89 -22.31 1.70 -6.50
C LEU A 89 -22.43 1.12 -5.10
N PHE A 90 -23.57 1.32 -4.45
CA PHE A 90 -23.76 0.96 -3.05
C PHE A 90 -24.35 -0.45 -2.85
N ARG A 91 -24.81 -1.12 -3.92
CA ARG A 91 -25.49 -2.44 -3.88
C ARG A 91 -24.87 -3.46 -2.89
N ASP A 92 -23.55 -3.60 -2.93
CA ASP A 92 -22.82 -4.62 -2.19
C ASP A 92 -21.97 -4.03 -1.04
N ILE A 93 -22.25 -2.80 -0.61
CA ILE A 93 -21.49 -2.12 0.44
C ILE A 93 -22.24 -2.27 1.77
N PRO A 94 -21.55 -2.39 2.93
CA PRO A 94 -22.21 -2.40 4.24
C PRO A 94 -22.89 -1.05 4.54
N HIS A 95 -24.17 -0.92 4.17
CA HIS A 95 -24.95 0.32 4.25
C HIS A 95 -24.95 0.92 5.66
N GLN A 96 -25.14 0.10 6.69
CA GLN A 96 -25.14 0.54 8.09
C GLN A 96 -23.85 1.25 8.50
N VAL A 97 -22.70 0.78 7.98
CA VAL A 97 -21.38 1.39 8.25
C VAL A 97 -21.31 2.76 7.60
N ILE A 98 -21.78 2.89 6.36
CA ILE A 98 -21.79 4.18 5.65
C ILE A 98 -22.72 5.17 6.34
N PHE A 99 -23.89 4.72 6.79
CA PHE A 99 -24.83 5.54 7.54
C PHE A 99 -24.22 6.12 8.79
N ARG A 100 -23.61 5.26 9.61
CA ARG A 100 -22.93 5.68 10.82
C ARG A 100 -21.84 6.69 10.51
N HIS A 101 -21.04 6.43 9.47
CA HIS A 101 -20.00 7.33 9.02
C HIS A 101 -20.53 8.73 8.62
N LEU A 102 -21.64 8.79 7.89
CA LEU A 102 -22.28 10.07 7.51
C LEU A 102 -22.82 10.83 8.73
N ILE A 103 -23.43 10.12 9.68
CA ILE A 103 -23.92 10.71 10.94
C ILE A 103 -22.75 11.25 11.77
N ASP A 104 -21.67 10.47 11.89
CA ASP A 104 -20.49 10.86 12.64
C ASP A 104 -19.81 12.08 12.00
N GLN A 105 -19.73 12.12 10.67
CA GLN A 105 -19.25 13.29 9.93
C GLN A 105 -20.07 14.55 10.22
N GLN A 106 -21.41 14.45 10.24
CA GLN A 106 -22.27 15.58 10.59
C GLN A 106 -22.07 16.03 12.04
N LYS A 107 -21.93 15.08 12.96
CA LYS A 107 -21.69 15.35 14.38
C LYS A 107 -20.34 16.02 14.62
N ASP A 108 -19.30 15.52 13.94
CA ASP A 108 -17.93 16.02 14.05
C ASP A 108 -17.75 17.37 13.33
N GLY A 109 -18.60 17.67 12.33
CA GLY A 109 -18.55 18.89 11.52
C GLY A 109 -17.41 18.89 10.50
N TYR A 110 -16.79 17.74 10.22
CA TYR A 110 -15.74 17.62 9.22
C TYR A 110 -15.66 16.21 8.59
N ALA A 111 -15.16 16.16 7.36
CA ALA A 111 -14.78 14.95 6.66
C ALA A 111 -13.26 14.92 6.48
N TRP A 112 -12.65 13.74 6.59
CA TRP A 112 -11.24 13.55 6.30
C TRP A 112 -11.08 12.52 5.17
N PRO A 113 -11.16 12.95 3.89
CA PRO A 113 -11.24 12.04 2.75
C PRO A 113 -10.10 11.02 2.68
N VAL A 114 -8.90 11.39 3.12
CA VAL A 114 -7.75 10.48 3.18
C VAL A 114 -8.02 9.33 4.15
N GLY A 115 -8.47 9.64 5.37
CA GLY A 115 -8.85 8.63 6.37
C GLY A 115 -10.03 7.79 5.91
N ASP A 116 -11.06 8.41 5.32
CA ASP A 116 -12.25 7.72 4.84
C ASP A 116 -11.92 6.69 3.75
N GLY A 117 -10.99 7.02 2.85
CA GLY A 117 -10.48 6.09 1.83
C GLY A 117 -9.79 4.87 2.43
N TRP A 118 -8.91 5.07 3.43
CA TRP A 118 -8.24 3.97 4.13
C TRP A 118 -9.18 3.15 4.99
N TYR A 119 -10.08 3.81 5.73
CA TYR A 119 -11.10 3.14 6.52
C TYR A 119 -11.93 2.19 5.66
N THR A 120 -12.39 2.67 4.50
CA THR A 120 -13.17 1.85 3.55
C THR A 120 -12.36 0.66 3.04
N LEU A 121 -11.07 0.87 2.76
CA LEU A 121 -10.19 -0.19 2.29
C LEU A 121 -9.96 -1.25 3.39
N PHE A 122 -9.71 -0.85 4.63
CA PHE A 122 -9.51 -1.77 5.77
C PHE A 122 -10.79 -2.47 6.22
N ALA A 123 -11.95 -1.82 6.09
CA ALA A 123 -13.25 -2.42 6.34
C ALA A 123 -13.67 -3.42 5.23
N SER A 124 -13.00 -3.40 4.08
CA SER A 124 -13.21 -4.38 3.01
C SER A 124 -12.55 -5.73 3.34
N PRO A 125 -12.79 -6.79 2.53
CA PRO A 125 -12.10 -8.08 2.66
C PRO A 125 -10.59 -8.06 2.34
N MET A 126 -9.92 -6.90 2.47
CA MET A 126 -8.48 -6.75 2.28
C MET A 126 -7.68 -7.59 3.29
N PHE A 127 -8.14 -7.65 4.54
CA PHE A 127 -7.64 -8.55 5.57
C PHE A 127 -8.66 -9.65 5.83
N ARG A 128 -8.17 -10.87 6.02
CA ARG A 128 -9.00 -12.04 6.34
C ARG A 128 -9.37 -12.08 7.81
N HIS A 129 -8.42 -11.76 8.70
CA HIS A 129 -8.63 -11.81 10.13
C HIS A 129 -9.19 -10.48 10.67
N GLU A 130 -10.16 -10.57 11.58
CA GLU A 130 -10.80 -9.40 12.22
C GLU A 130 -9.80 -8.55 13.01
N VAL A 131 -8.88 -9.19 13.75
CA VAL A 131 -7.83 -8.51 14.53
C VAL A 131 -7.02 -7.53 13.66
N ALA A 132 -6.70 -7.91 12.42
CA ALA A 132 -5.97 -7.04 11.50
C ALA A 132 -6.82 -5.85 11.01
N ARG A 133 -8.11 -6.08 10.75
CA ARG A 133 -9.05 -5.02 10.36
C ARG A 133 -9.23 -4.00 11.49
N ASP A 134 -9.50 -4.48 12.70
CA ASP A 134 -9.73 -3.64 13.88
C ASP A 134 -8.50 -2.81 14.22
N PHE A 135 -7.31 -3.42 14.15
CA PHE A 135 -6.05 -2.72 14.39
C PHE A 135 -5.89 -1.49 13.47
N TRP A 136 -6.07 -1.67 12.16
CA TRP A 136 -5.91 -0.58 11.20
C TRP A 136 -7.07 0.42 11.20
N ILE A 137 -8.30 -0.03 11.48
CA ILE A 137 -9.44 0.88 11.68
C ILE A 137 -9.21 1.78 12.88
N ASN A 138 -8.74 1.24 14.01
CA ASN A 138 -8.42 2.01 15.20
C ASN A 138 -7.32 3.04 14.91
N PHE A 139 -6.26 2.65 14.20
CA PHE A 139 -5.23 3.59 13.74
C PHE A 139 -5.81 4.74 12.90
N VAL A 140 -6.74 4.47 11.97
CA VAL A 140 -7.36 5.53 11.17
C VAL A 140 -8.16 6.50 12.04
N GLN A 141 -8.85 6.02 13.08
CA GLN A 141 -9.57 6.89 14.01
C GLN A 141 -8.61 7.76 14.85
N GLU A 142 -7.50 7.22 15.33
CA GLU A 142 -6.45 7.99 16.01
C GLU A 142 -5.84 9.05 15.08
N ALA A 143 -5.53 8.66 13.83
CA ALA A 143 -5.00 9.56 12.83
C ALA A 143 -6.02 10.64 12.41
N LYS A 144 -7.34 10.35 12.47
CA LYS A 144 -8.41 11.32 12.23
C LYS A 144 -8.35 12.45 13.24
N THR A 145 -8.19 12.13 14.53
CA THR A 145 -8.03 13.13 15.59
C THR A 145 -6.81 14.01 15.36
N LEU A 146 -5.65 13.39 15.08
CA LEU A 146 -4.41 14.13 14.79
C LEU A 146 -4.60 15.10 13.62
N ASN A 147 -5.12 14.61 12.49
CA ASN A 147 -5.21 15.41 11.26
C ASN A 147 -6.30 16.49 11.31
N ALA A 148 -7.45 16.20 11.93
CA ALA A 148 -8.63 17.07 11.87
C ALA A 148 -8.78 18.02 13.06
N VAL A 149 -8.22 17.65 14.22
CA VAL A 149 -8.34 18.40 15.48
C VAL A 149 -6.99 18.98 15.88
N GLU A 150 -5.95 18.16 16.00
CA GLU A 150 -4.65 18.60 16.52
C GLU A 150 -3.89 19.46 15.51
N MET A 151 -3.87 19.05 14.23
CA MET A 151 -3.19 19.74 13.14
C MET A 151 -4.09 20.74 12.39
N ARG A 152 -5.16 21.23 13.01
CA ARG A 152 -6.12 22.13 12.36
C ARG A 152 -5.44 23.41 11.82
N SER A 153 -5.86 23.86 10.64
CA SER A 153 -5.20 24.92 9.86
C SER A 153 -5.10 26.28 10.58
N ASP A 154 -5.97 26.54 11.55
CA ASP A 154 -6.01 27.77 12.35
C ASP A 154 -5.00 27.80 13.51
N LYS A 155 -4.31 26.70 13.79
CA LYS A 155 -3.35 26.59 14.91
C LYS A 155 -1.95 27.12 14.58
N GLY A 156 -1.68 27.53 13.34
CA GLY A 156 -0.33 27.90 12.88
C GLY A 156 0.53 26.66 12.59
N LEU A 157 1.46 26.78 11.64
CA LEU A 157 2.22 25.64 11.11
C LEU A 157 3.14 25.02 12.17
N LEU A 158 3.86 25.84 12.95
CA LEU A 158 4.78 25.32 13.96
C LEU A 158 4.07 24.51 15.04
N ASN A 159 2.92 24.98 15.51
CA ASN A 159 2.11 24.24 16.48
C ASN A 159 1.59 22.93 15.89
N GLN A 160 1.22 22.90 14.61
CA GLN A 160 0.83 21.65 13.93
C GLN A 160 2.00 20.67 13.86
N LEU A 161 3.20 21.15 13.55
CA LEU A 161 4.40 20.32 13.49
C LEU A 161 4.80 19.81 14.87
N HIS A 162 4.70 20.60 15.93
CA HIS A 162 4.91 20.14 17.30
C HIS A 162 3.85 19.13 17.75
N ALA A 163 2.58 19.35 17.39
CA ALA A 163 1.51 18.37 17.65
C ALA A 163 1.82 17.04 16.95
N TYR A 164 2.18 17.10 15.66
CA TYR A 164 2.60 15.92 14.89
C TYR A 164 3.83 15.23 15.48
N ALA A 165 4.85 15.99 15.88
CA ALA A 165 6.11 15.46 16.39
C ALA A 165 5.88 14.66 17.68
N ASN A 166 4.96 15.11 18.53
CA ASN A 166 4.65 14.53 19.83
C ASN A 166 3.44 13.60 19.84
N ALA A 167 2.79 13.38 18.69
CA ALA A 167 1.60 12.54 18.60
C ALA A 167 1.95 11.06 18.87
N PRO A 168 1.21 10.35 19.75
CA PRO A 168 1.43 8.93 20.01
C PRO A 168 1.36 8.05 18.75
N SER A 169 0.45 8.39 17.83
CA SER A 169 0.32 7.70 16.54
C SER A 169 1.55 7.89 15.66
N ALA A 170 2.16 9.07 15.67
CA ALA A 170 3.37 9.33 14.92
C ALA A 170 4.59 8.61 15.51
N ASP A 171 4.65 8.47 16.84
CA ASP A 171 5.67 7.68 17.53
C ASP A 171 5.54 6.17 17.21
N ARG A 172 4.34 5.60 17.32
CA ARG A 172 4.10 4.17 17.09
C ARG A 172 4.25 3.76 15.62
N PHE A 173 3.72 4.55 14.71
CA PHE A 173 3.55 4.16 13.31
C PHE A 173 4.57 4.80 12.36
N GLY A 174 5.15 5.94 12.75
CA GLY A 174 6.19 6.60 11.98
C GLY A 174 7.52 5.85 11.96
N CYS A 175 8.52 6.52 11.39
CA CYS A 175 9.90 6.11 11.36
C CYS A 175 10.61 6.63 12.63
N THR A 176 11.00 5.71 13.51
CA THR A 176 11.67 6.05 14.78
C THR A 176 13.02 6.74 14.58
N ALA A 177 13.72 6.41 13.48
CA ALA A 177 15.04 6.97 13.17
C ALA A 177 15.02 8.48 12.90
N VAL A 178 13.89 9.06 12.45
CA VAL A 178 13.77 10.49 12.17
C VAL A 178 13.07 11.28 13.28
N ARG A 179 12.46 10.59 14.25
CA ARG A 179 11.62 11.21 15.28
C ARG A 179 12.39 12.21 16.13
N HIS A 180 13.53 11.80 16.67
CA HIS A 180 14.37 12.66 17.50
C HIS A 180 14.95 13.84 16.70
N LEU A 181 15.28 13.63 15.41
CA LEU A 181 15.75 14.69 14.52
C LEU A 181 14.68 15.75 14.29
N LEU A 182 13.43 15.32 14.06
CA LEU A 182 12.29 16.23 13.90
C LEU A 182 12.07 17.06 15.16
N VAL A 183 12.01 16.43 16.33
CA VAL A 183 11.80 17.13 17.61
C VAL A 183 12.93 18.12 17.88
N ALA A 184 14.18 17.70 17.71
CA ALA A 184 15.34 18.57 17.91
C ALA A 184 15.28 19.78 16.98
N ARG A 185 14.96 19.55 15.70
CA ARG A 185 14.89 20.62 14.70
C ARG A 185 13.76 21.61 14.97
N LEU A 186 12.58 21.14 15.37
CA LEU A 186 11.46 22.03 15.68
C LEU A 186 11.73 22.91 16.92
N ASN A 187 12.57 22.47 17.86
CA ASN A 187 12.97 23.30 19.00
C ASN A 187 13.94 24.44 18.62
N GLU A 188 14.56 24.37 17.44
CA GLU A 188 15.45 25.40 16.91
C GLU A 188 14.74 26.41 16.00
N ILE A 189 13.59 26.04 15.43
CA ILE A 189 12.86 26.87 14.47
C ILE A 189 11.77 27.67 15.19
N ASP A 190 11.81 28.98 15.04
CA ASP A 190 10.81 29.93 15.55
C ASP A 190 9.99 30.60 14.42
N ASP A 191 10.41 30.48 13.16
CA ASP A 191 9.73 31.03 11.98
C ASP A 191 8.97 29.95 11.18
N GLU A 192 7.67 30.16 10.94
CA GLU A 192 6.83 29.26 10.16
C GLU A 192 7.27 29.09 8.69
N ASN A 193 7.82 30.12 8.06
CA ASN A 193 8.31 30.04 6.69
C ASN A 193 9.54 29.14 6.61
N VAL A 194 10.42 29.24 7.61
CA VAL A 194 11.59 28.35 7.73
C VAL A 194 11.12 26.92 7.93
N ALA A 195 10.16 26.67 8.83
CA ALA A 195 9.60 25.33 9.06
C ALA A 195 8.92 24.73 7.82
N ARG A 196 8.28 25.55 6.98
CA ARG A 196 7.60 25.08 5.76
C ARG A 196 8.56 24.47 4.74
N ASP A 197 9.73 25.09 4.58
CA ASP A 197 10.72 24.69 3.58
C ASP A 197 11.88 23.87 4.18
N ASP A 198 11.82 23.58 5.48
CA ASP A 198 12.86 22.83 6.20
C ASP A 198 12.98 21.39 5.68
N THR A 199 14.21 21.01 5.34
CA THR A 199 14.51 19.71 4.76
C THR A 199 14.34 18.57 5.75
N ILE A 200 14.70 18.75 7.02
CA ILE A 200 14.57 17.73 8.07
C ILE A 200 13.10 17.47 8.37
N VAL A 201 12.29 18.54 8.46
CA VAL A 201 10.83 18.42 8.62
C VAL A 201 10.24 17.61 7.47
N ARG A 202 10.59 17.97 6.22
CA ARG A 202 10.11 17.25 5.03
C ARG A 202 10.58 15.80 5.02
N HIS A 203 11.84 15.53 5.33
CA HIS A 203 12.41 14.17 5.38
C HIS A 203 11.70 13.31 6.42
N ALA A 204 11.43 13.85 7.61
CA ALA A 204 10.73 13.13 8.67
C ALA A 204 9.31 12.71 8.24
N ILE A 205 8.53 13.66 7.67
CA ILE A 205 7.17 13.38 7.19
C ILE A 205 7.17 12.33 6.06
N VAL A 206 8.13 12.41 5.13
CA VAL A 206 8.26 11.43 4.05
C VAL A 206 8.62 10.05 4.60
N ALA A 207 9.61 9.96 5.49
CA ALA A 207 10.02 8.72 6.12
C ALA A 207 8.89 8.08 6.93
N ASP A 208 8.16 8.86 7.73
CA ASP A 208 7.02 8.39 8.50
C ASP A 208 5.95 7.75 7.59
N ARG A 209 5.59 8.41 6.48
CA ARG A 209 4.59 7.87 5.53
C ARG A 209 5.03 6.55 4.91
N PHE A 210 6.29 6.43 4.50
CA PHE A 210 6.79 5.16 3.96
C PHE A 210 6.88 4.06 5.03
N ALA A 211 7.22 4.42 6.27
CA ALA A 211 7.17 3.47 7.38
C ALA A 211 5.75 2.93 7.59
N VAL A 212 4.73 3.79 7.59
CA VAL A 212 3.32 3.36 7.68
C VAL A 212 2.94 2.41 6.54
N LEU A 213 3.32 2.72 5.30
CA LEU A 213 3.03 1.82 4.16
C LEU A 213 3.70 0.45 4.32
N LEU A 214 4.94 0.41 4.80
CA LEU A 214 5.65 -0.85 5.07
C LEU A 214 5.02 -1.62 6.24
N ARG A 215 4.51 -0.94 7.26
CA ARG A 215 3.73 -1.56 8.34
C ARG A 215 2.44 -2.18 7.82
N ILE A 216 1.70 -1.49 6.95
CA ILE A 216 0.49 -2.03 6.29
C ILE A 216 0.85 -3.28 5.47
N LEU A 217 1.93 -3.22 4.68
CA LEU A 217 2.42 -4.38 3.93
C LEU A 217 2.77 -5.56 4.86
N ALA A 218 3.43 -5.29 5.99
CA ALA A 218 3.77 -6.33 6.96
C ALA A 218 2.53 -7.04 7.51
N TRP A 219 1.49 -6.28 7.85
CA TRP A 219 0.22 -6.85 8.29
C TRP A 219 -0.47 -7.67 7.20
N LEU A 220 -0.50 -7.20 5.95
CA LEU A 220 -1.10 -7.95 4.84
C LEU A 220 -0.41 -9.29 4.64
N VAL A 221 0.93 -9.28 4.72
CA VAL A 221 1.73 -10.49 4.56
C VAL A 221 1.54 -11.42 5.76
N ALA A 222 1.50 -10.90 6.99
CA ALA A 222 1.24 -11.70 8.18
C ALA A 222 -0.15 -12.37 8.12
N ASP A 223 -1.18 -11.61 7.73
CA ASP A 223 -2.55 -12.09 7.56
C ASP A 223 -2.63 -13.21 6.51
N MET A 224 -1.98 -13.04 5.36
CA MET A 224 -1.89 -14.09 4.34
C MET A 224 -1.11 -15.33 4.82
N VAL A 225 0.00 -15.15 5.54
CA VAL A 225 0.80 -16.27 6.08
C VAL A 225 0.02 -17.07 7.11
N VAL A 226 -0.76 -16.41 7.97
CA VAL A 226 -1.60 -17.09 8.97
C VAL A 226 -2.76 -17.85 8.30
N ASP A 227 -3.28 -17.36 7.18
CA ASP A 227 -4.29 -18.07 6.40
C ASP A 227 -3.81 -19.41 5.83
N ILE A 228 -2.52 -19.51 5.47
CA ILE A 228 -1.89 -20.74 4.97
C ILE A 228 -1.00 -21.42 6.02
N TRP A 229 -1.31 -21.24 7.30
CA TRP A 229 -0.40 -21.57 8.40
C TRP A 229 0.07 -23.02 8.42
N GLU A 230 -0.82 -23.97 8.12
CA GLU A 230 -0.49 -25.40 8.11
C GLU A 230 0.64 -25.72 7.12
N MET A 231 0.62 -25.11 5.93
CA MET A 231 1.68 -25.25 4.92
C MET A 231 3.00 -24.62 5.40
N VAL A 232 2.90 -23.45 6.04
CA VAL A 232 4.07 -22.75 6.60
C VAL A 232 4.74 -23.58 7.70
N GLU A 233 3.95 -24.29 8.53
CA GLU A 233 4.48 -25.19 9.54
C GLU A 233 5.13 -26.44 8.94
N GLN A 234 4.44 -27.07 7.98
CA GLN A 234 4.94 -28.26 7.28
C GLN A 234 6.29 -28.01 6.60
N ASP A 235 6.47 -26.83 6.02
CA ASP A 235 7.68 -26.45 5.30
C ASP A 235 8.78 -25.86 6.20
N GLY A 236 8.56 -25.77 7.51
CA GLY A 236 9.56 -25.22 8.45
C GLY A 236 9.82 -23.73 8.25
N MET A 237 8.84 -22.96 7.77
CA MET A 237 8.97 -21.54 7.43
C MET A 237 8.41 -20.59 8.50
N GLN A 238 8.14 -21.09 9.71
CA GLN A 238 7.47 -20.35 10.80
C GLN A 238 8.22 -19.07 11.21
N ASP A 239 9.55 -19.11 11.14
CA ASP A 239 10.45 -18.05 11.61
C ASP A 239 11.06 -17.22 10.47
N ILE A 240 10.57 -17.40 9.23
CA ILE A 240 10.97 -16.59 8.09
C ILE A 240 10.12 -15.32 8.05
N VAL A 241 10.76 -14.16 7.93
CA VAL A 241 10.09 -12.90 7.57
C VAL A 241 9.99 -12.83 6.04
N PRO A 242 8.80 -12.99 5.42
CA PRO A 242 8.69 -12.92 3.98
C PRO A 242 9.14 -11.55 3.46
N PHE A 243 9.63 -11.49 2.22
CA PHE A 243 10.12 -10.25 1.59
C PHE A 243 11.29 -9.53 2.28
N GLU A 244 11.82 -10.02 3.40
CA GLU A 244 12.97 -9.41 4.07
C GLU A 244 14.16 -9.21 3.14
N SER A 245 14.45 -10.22 2.30
CA SER A 245 15.54 -10.15 1.32
C SER A 245 15.26 -9.21 0.13
N LEU A 246 14.04 -8.70 -0.01
CA LEU A 246 13.70 -7.64 -0.97
C LEU A 246 13.89 -6.24 -0.39
N LEU A 247 13.92 -6.09 0.93
CA LEU A 247 14.16 -4.79 1.54
C LEU A 247 15.57 -4.29 1.18
N PRO A 248 15.70 -3.02 0.75
CA PRO A 248 16.99 -2.37 0.61
C PRO A 248 17.84 -2.55 1.86
N ALA A 249 19.05 -3.06 1.67
CA ALA A 249 20.06 -3.23 2.71
C ALA A 249 21.30 -2.45 2.28
N TYR A 250 21.82 -1.62 3.18
CA TYR A 250 23.04 -0.86 2.94
C TYR A 250 24.25 -1.72 3.29
N ASP A 251 25.21 -1.81 2.37
CA ASP A 251 26.50 -2.43 2.61
C ASP A 251 27.53 -1.33 2.93
N PRO A 252 28.02 -1.25 4.18
CA PRO A 252 28.97 -0.21 4.59
C PRO A 252 30.35 -0.38 3.95
N VAL A 253 30.69 -1.58 3.45
CA VAL A 253 31.98 -1.84 2.79
C VAL A 253 32.00 -1.26 1.39
N THR A 254 30.94 -1.48 0.62
CA THR A 254 30.83 -0.98 -0.76
C THR A 254 30.22 0.42 -0.83
N GLY A 255 29.58 0.87 0.25
CA GLY A 255 28.83 2.13 0.29
C GLY A 255 27.58 2.11 -0.57
N GLN A 256 27.07 0.92 -0.92
CA GLN A 256 25.98 0.75 -1.87
C GLN A 256 24.77 0.07 -1.23
N TRP A 257 23.59 0.44 -1.71
CA TRP A 257 22.35 -0.27 -1.39
C TRP A 257 22.18 -1.50 -2.27
N SER A 258 21.67 -2.57 -1.68
CA SER A 258 21.14 -3.70 -2.44
C SER A 258 20.00 -3.24 -3.36
N ASN A 259 19.83 -3.93 -4.50
CA ASN A 259 18.78 -3.62 -5.47
C ASN A 259 17.60 -4.58 -5.28
N PRO A 260 16.45 -4.11 -4.77
CA PRO A 260 15.26 -4.95 -4.56
C PRO A 260 14.74 -5.63 -5.83
N THR A 261 14.83 -4.98 -7.00
CA THR A 261 14.43 -5.58 -8.28
C THR A 261 15.32 -6.76 -8.64
N THR A 262 16.64 -6.60 -8.45
CA THR A 262 17.59 -7.72 -8.65
C THR A 262 17.27 -8.87 -7.71
N ARG A 263 17.00 -8.60 -6.43
CA ARG A 263 16.64 -9.64 -5.45
C ARG A 263 15.35 -10.38 -5.81
N ALA A 264 14.32 -9.67 -6.26
CA ALA A 264 13.07 -10.28 -6.72
C ALA A 264 13.29 -11.18 -7.95
N LEU A 265 14.11 -10.74 -8.90
CA LEU A 265 14.47 -11.54 -10.08
C LEU A 265 15.32 -12.76 -9.70
N GLU A 266 16.25 -12.64 -8.75
CA GLU A 266 17.03 -13.79 -8.24
C GLU A 266 16.12 -14.83 -7.57
N GLN A 267 15.17 -14.40 -6.74
CA GLN A 267 14.19 -15.30 -6.12
C GLN A 267 13.35 -16.03 -7.16
N LEU A 268 12.85 -15.29 -8.16
CA LEU A 268 12.08 -15.87 -9.25
C LEU A 268 12.92 -16.86 -10.07
N ALA A 269 14.18 -16.54 -10.37
CA ALA A 269 15.09 -17.43 -11.09
C ALA A 269 15.34 -18.75 -10.32
N LYS A 270 15.48 -18.68 -8.99
CA LYS A 270 15.66 -19.88 -8.15
C LYS A 270 14.48 -20.86 -8.27
N ARG A 271 13.24 -20.35 -8.40
CA ARG A 271 12.05 -21.19 -8.61
C ARG A 271 12.07 -21.98 -9.92
N ALA A 272 12.72 -21.44 -10.96
CA ALA A 272 12.94 -22.13 -12.23
C ALA A 272 14.28 -22.90 -12.27
N GLY A 273 14.89 -23.23 -11.12
CA GLY A 273 16.08 -24.09 -11.07
C GLY A 273 17.40 -23.39 -11.42
N TRP A 274 17.48 -22.06 -11.30
CA TRP A 274 18.72 -21.32 -11.54
C TRP A 274 19.86 -21.74 -10.59
N LYS A 275 20.96 -22.23 -11.16
CA LYS A 275 22.16 -22.74 -10.43
C LYS A 275 23.32 -21.74 -10.35
N HIS A 276 23.06 -20.43 -10.42
CA HIS A 276 24.08 -19.36 -10.30
C HIS A 276 25.25 -19.40 -11.31
N LYS A 277 25.18 -20.21 -12.38
CA LYS A 277 26.23 -20.26 -13.44
C LYS A 277 26.33 -18.99 -14.29
N GLN A 278 25.29 -18.17 -14.28
CA GLN A 278 25.16 -16.91 -15.02
C GLN A 278 24.28 -15.95 -14.20
N ARG A 279 24.21 -14.67 -14.58
CA ARG A 279 23.30 -13.70 -13.92
C ARG A 279 21.83 -14.14 -14.04
N ALA A 280 21.03 -13.89 -13.00
CA ALA A 280 19.60 -14.20 -12.99
C ALA A 280 18.85 -13.60 -14.19
N ILE A 281 19.16 -12.36 -14.58
CA ILE A 281 18.55 -11.72 -15.75
C ILE A 281 18.85 -12.41 -17.08
N THR A 282 20.01 -13.05 -17.22
CA THR A 282 20.37 -13.80 -18.43
C THR A 282 19.61 -15.12 -18.46
N PHE A 283 19.54 -15.79 -17.32
CA PHE A 283 18.77 -17.02 -17.17
C PHE A 283 17.28 -16.80 -17.45
N LEU A 284 16.67 -15.85 -16.75
CA LEU A 284 15.26 -15.51 -16.90
C LEU A 284 14.95 -14.95 -18.29
N GLY A 285 15.84 -14.16 -18.88
CA GLY A 285 15.65 -13.64 -20.23
C GLY A 285 15.57 -14.76 -21.26
N ASN A 286 16.50 -15.72 -21.21
CA ASN A 286 16.50 -16.88 -22.10
C ASN A 286 15.30 -17.79 -21.85
N LEU A 287 14.90 -17.99 -20.58
CA LEU A 287 13.70 -18.76 -20.25
C LEU A 287 12.45 -18.10 -20.83
N TRP A 288 12.34 -16.79 -20.66
CA TRP A 288 11.18 -16.04 -21.13
C TRP A 288 11.09 -16.00 -22.66
N ASP A 289 12.22 -15.89 -23.37
CA ASP A 289 12.27 -15.98 -24.84
C ASP A 289 11.76 -17.35 -25.35
N LYS A 290 12.01 -18.44 -24.62
CA LYS A 290 11.50 -19.78 -24.99
C LYS A 290 9.98 -19.90 -24.88
N HIS A 291 9.36 -19.24 -23.89
CA HIS A 291 7.92 -19.35 -23.61
C HIS A 291 7.08 -18.29 -24.33
N ASP A 292 7.66 -17.18 -24.77
CA ASP A 292 6.97 -16.15 -25.55
C ASP A 292 7.64 -16.01 -26.93
N SER A 293 7.42 -17.03 -27.77
CA SER A 293 7.99 -17.17 -29.12
C SER A 293 7.42 -16.18 -30.14
N ARG A 294 6.70 -15.14 -29.70
CA ARG A 294 6.35 -14.01 -30.57
C ARG A 294 7.65 -13.43 -31.09
N GLU A 295 7.87 -13.53 -32.40
CA GLU A 295 9.06 -13.11 -33.16
C GLU A 295 9.76 -11.87 -32.57
N LYS A 296 10.61 -12.10 -31.56
CA LYS A 296 11.41 -11.08 -30.90
C LYS A 296 12.85 -11.49 -31.07
N GLU A 297 13.70 -10.49 -31.32
CA GLU A 297 15.13 -10.71 -31.44
C GLU A 297 15.65 -11.47 -30.21
N PRO A 298 16.46 -12.53 -30.41
CA PRO A 298 17.10 -13.26 -29.32
C PRO A 298 17.80 -12.32 -28.33
N GLY A 299 17.53 -12.46 -27.03
CA GLY A 299 18.14 -11.61 -25.99
C GLY A 299 17.43 -10.28 -25.73
N SER A 300 16.34 -9.98 -26.46
CA SER A 300 15.51 -8.79 -26.19
C SER A 300 14.92 -8.78 -24.76
N ARG A 301 14.62 -9.96 -24.19
CA ARG A 301 14.13 -10.09 -22.81
C ARG A 301 15.22 -9.88 -21.78
N THR A 302 16.42 -10.41 -21.99
CA THR A 302 17.59 -10.11 -21.14
C THR A 302 17.86 -8.60 -21.08
N LYS A 303 17.78 -7.90 -22.22
CA LYS A 303 17.89 -6.43 -22.28
C LYS A 303 16.76 -5.73 -21.51
N THR A 304 15.54 -6.25 -21.61
CA THR A 304 14.38 -5.73 -20.88
C THR A 304 14.57 -5.87 -19.37
N LEU A 305 14.98 -7.05 -18.87
CA LEU A 305 15.24 -7.28 -17.45
C LEU A 305 16.38 -6.39 -16.93
N ARG A 306 17.45 -6.20 -17.74
CA ARG A 306 18.52 -5.25 -17.42
C ARG A 306 17.99 -3.82 -17.26
N HIS A 307 17.06 -3.38 -18.11
CA HIS A 307 16.46 -2.06 -17.96
C HIS A 307 15.66 -1.94 -16.65
N TRP A 308 14.99 -3.00 -16.20
CA TRP A 308 14.27 -2.99 -14.93
C TRP A 308 15.21 -2.84 -13.74
N GLU A 309 16.31 -3.61 -13.70
CA GLU A 309 17.33 -3.46 -12.65
C GLU A 309 17.93 -2.06 -12.62
N GLN A 310 18.15 -1.46 -13.80
CA GLN A 310 18.76 -0.14 -13.95
C GLN A 310 17.75 1.02 -13.86
N ARG A 311 16.45 0.74 -13.65
CA ARG A 311 15.36 1.74 -13.70
C ARG A 311 15.36 2.58 -14.99
N LYS A 312 15.71 1.97 -16.13
CA LYS A 312 15.74 2.62 -17.45
C LYS A 312 14.48 2.32 -18.25
N LYS A 313 14.10 3.23 -19.15
CA LYS A 313 12.94 3.12 -20.06
C LYS A 313 11.58 3.00 -19.37
N GLY A 314 11.49 3.51 -18.14
CA GLY A 314 10.26 3.54 -17.36
C GLY A 314 9.96 2.22 -16.65
N ARG A 315 8.93 2.28 -15.80
CA ARG A 315 8.51 1.17 -14.94
C ARG A 315 7.81 0.06 -15.74
N PRO A 316 8.04 -1.23 -15.45
CA PRO A 316 7.36 -2.32 -16.15
C PRO A 316 5.85 -2.30 -15.92
N LYS A 317 5.10 -2.64 -16.98
CA LYS A 317 3.66 -2.91 -16.89
C LYS A 317 3.42 -4.22 -16.14
N PHE A 318 2.30 -4.32 -15.40
CA PHE A 318 2.02 -5.51 -14.60
C PHE A 318 1.83 -6.76 -15.47
N GLU A 319 1.22 -6.63 -16.65
CA GLU A 319 1.06 -7.74 -17.61
C GLU A 319 2.41 -8.29 -18.07
N THR A 320 3.42 -7.44 -18.16
CA THR A 320 4.77 -7.83 -18.52
C THR A 320 5.45 -8.60 -17.39
N LEU A 321 5.23 -8.19 -16.13
CA LEU A 321 5.67 -8.95 -14.95
C LEU A 321 4.98 -10.31 -14.91
N ARG A 322 3.66 -10.34 -15.15
CA ARG A 322 2.86 -11.57 -15.19
C ARG A 322 3.31 -12.53 -16.29
N SER A 323 3.69 -12.01 -17.46
CA SER A 323 4.23 -12.82 -18.56
C SER A 323 5.55 -13.51 -18.18
N LEU A 324 6.47 -12.80 -17.52
CA LEU A 324 7.71 -13.40 -17.01
C LEU A 324 7.40 -14.45 -15.92
N ALA A 325 6.55 -14.09 -14.95
CA ALA A 325 6.12 -14.99 -13.88
C ALA A 325 5.47 -16.26 -14.42
N HIS A 326 4.68 -16.16 -15.48
CA HIS A 326 4.04 -17.30 -16.13
C HIS A 326 5.08 -18.25 -16.73
N ALA A 327 6.07 -17.74 -17.47
CA ALA A 327 7.15 -18.55 -18.02
C ALA A 327 7.89 -19.33 -16.93
N VAL A 328 8.14 -18.69 -15.78
CA VAL A 328 8.78 -19.33 -14.62
C VAL A 328 7.86 -20.37 -13.96
N THR A 329 6.56 -20.09 -13.86
CA THR A 329 5.58 -21.02 -13.27
C THR A 329 5.45 -22.29 -14.12
N VAL A 330 5.48 -22.15 -15.45
CA VAL A 330 5.50 -23.30 -16.38
C VAL A 330 6.79 -24.10 -16.19
N GLU A 331 7.96 -23.46 -16.19
CA GLU A 331 9.24 -24.15 -15.99
C GLU A 331 9.32 -24.84 -14.63
N GLN A 332 8.82 -24.21 -13.57
CA GLN A 332 8.76 -24.80 -12.23
C GLN A 332 7.89 -26.07 -12.22
N ALA A 333 6.74 -26.06 -12.90
CA ALA A 333 5.88 -27.23 -13.02
C ALA A 333 6.55 -28.36 -13.80
N LEU A 334 7.25 -28.03 -14.90
CA LEU A 334 8.04 -29.00 -15.67
C LEU A 334 9.14 -29.65 -14.84
N LEU A 335 9.88 -28.86 -14.05
CA LEU A 335 10.93 -29.37 -13.16
C LEU A 335 10.41 -30.27 -12.04
N ALA A 336 9.16 -30.06 -11.62
CA ALA A 336 8.49 -30.86 -10.60
C ALA A 336 7.65 -32.01 -11.19
N GLU A 337 7.69 -32.23 -12.51
CA GLU A 337 6.93 -33.27 -13.22
C GLU A 337 5.41 -33.21 -12.96
N VAL A 338 4.87 -32.00 -12.83
CA VAL A 338 3.45 -31.72 -12.56
C VAL A 338 2.83 -30.81 -13.62
N SER A 339 1.50 -30.81 -13.71
CA SER A 339 0.79 -29.92 -14.63
C SER A 339 0.99 -28.45 -14.27
N ALA A 340 1.13 -27.63 -15.31
CA ALA A 340 1.13 -26.17 -15.21
C ALA A 340 -0.30 -25.58 -15.16
N GLU A 341 -1.33 -26.37 -15.47
CA GLU A 341 -2.73 -25.93 -15.46
C GLU A 341 -3.19 -25.55 -14.04
N GLY A 342 -4.01 -24.50 -13.94
CA GLY A 342 -4.57 -24.03 -12.67
C GLY A 342 -3.61 -23.20 -11.79
N ARG A 343 -2.39 -22.89 -12.25
CA ARG A 343 -1.39 -22.11 -11.49
C ARG A 343 -1.47 -20.59 -11.70
N ASP A 344 -2.62 -20.08 -12.09
CA ASP A 344 -2.83 -18.65 -12.33
C ASP A 344 -2.60 -17.80 -11.08
N TYR A 345 -2.99 -18.31 -9.90
CA TYR A 345 -2.76 -17.63 -8.63
C TYR A 345 -1.27 -17.52 -8.28
N ASP A 346 -0.48 -18.59 -8.43
CA ASP A 346 0.98 -18.54 -8.20
C ASP A 346 1.66 -17.61 -9.21
N THR A 347 1.27 -17.68 -10.48
CA THR A 347 1.74 -16.73 -11.52
C THR A 347 1.46 -15.28 -11.12
N TRP A 348 0.25 -14.99 -10.64
CA TRP A 348 -0.12 -13.66 -10.19
C TRP A 348 0.68 -13.24 -8.96
N MET A 349 0.85 -14.13 -7.97
CA MET A 349 1.62 -13.87 -6.76
C MET A 349 3.08 -13.55 -7.09
N GLN A 350 3.72 -14.32 -7.97
CA GLN A 350 5.09 -14.04 -8.42
C GLN A 350 5.19 -12.68 -9.12
N ALA A 351 4.19 -12.29 -9.91
CA ALA A 351 4.14 -10.97 -10.53
C ALA A 351 4.00 -9.84 -9.49
N VAL A 352 3.24 -10.06 -8.42
CA VAL A 352 3.14 -9.12 -7.28
C VAL A 352 4.47 -8.99 -6.56
N ILE A 353 5.19 -10.08 -6.32
CA ILE A 353 6.54 -10.05 -5.70
C ILE A 353 7.51 -9.22 -6.55
N LEU A 354 7.48 -9.39 -7.88
CA LEU A 354 8.25 -8.55 -8.79
C LEU A 354 7.84 -7.06 -8.69
N ARG A 355 6.54 -6.76 -8.56
CA ARG A 355 6.06 -5.39 -8.36
C ARG A 355 6.53 -4.81 -7.02
N ILE A 356 6.57 -5.59 -5.95
CA ILE A 356 7.10 -5.16 -4.65
C ILE A 356 8.58 -4.81 -4.79
N GLY A 357 9.40 -5.71 -5.35
CA GLY A 357 10.82 -5.43 -5.58
C GLY A 357 11.04 -4.19 -6.46
N GLU A 358 10.24 -4.02 -7.51
CA GLU A 358 10.32 -2.84 -8.36
C GLU A 358 9.93 -1.55 -7.63
N THR A 359 8.86 -1.57 -6.84
CA THR A 359 8.38 -0.41 -6.08
C THR A 359 9.34 -0.03 -4.95
N LEU A 360 9.98 -1.00 -4.29
CA LEU A 360 11.03 -0.75 -3.30
C LEU A 360 12.27 -0.11 -3.93
N SER A 361 12.65 -0.51 -5.15
CA SER A 361 13.74 0.12 -5.89
C SER A 361 13.45 1.58 -6.27
N GLU A 362 12.20 1.90 -6.63
CA GLU A 362 11.74 3.27 -6.90
C GLU A 362 11.67 4.10 -5.61
N THR A 363 11.19 3.50 -4.52
CA THR A 363 11.13 4.15 -3.20
C THR A 363 12.54 4.51 -2.72
N LEU A 364 13.47 3.56 -2.76
CA LEU A 364 14.87 3.81 -2.44
C LEU A 364 15.47 4.93 -3.30
N HIS A 365 15.19 4.93 -4.61
CA HIS A 365 15.64 6.01 -5.50
C HIS A 365 15.12 7.37 -5.06
N MET A 366 13.84 7.45 -4.74
CA MET A 366 13.19 8.68 -4.32
C MET A 366 13.79 9.19 -3.01
N LEU A 367 13.92 8.33 -2.00
CA LEU A 367 14.47 8.71 -0.69
C LEU A 367 15.91 9.21 -0.80
N THR A 368 16.75 8.48 -1.57
CA THR A 368 18.14 8.88 -1.83
C THR A 368 18.24 10.18 -2.62
N THR A 369 17.40 10.38 -3.64
CA THR A 369 17.37 11.61 -4.45
C THR A 369 16.88 12.81 -3.63
N LEU A 370 15.97 12.59 -2.68
CA LEU A 370 15.54 13.62 -1.72
C LEU A 370 16.63 13.98 -0.71
N GLY A 371 17.74 13.22 -0.65
CA GLY A 371 18.83 13.42 0.29
C GLY A 371 18.54 12.91 1.70
N ILE A 372 17.59 11.96 1.85
CA ILE A 372 17.33 11.34 3.15
C ILE A 372 18.53 10.47 3.55
N GLU A 373 18.99 10.65 4.78
CA GLU A 373 20.16 9.94 5.30
C GLU A 373 19.97 8.42 5.35
N GLU A 374 21.07 7.68 5.22
CA GLU A 374 21.09 6.22 5.21
C GLU A 374 20.43 5.61 6.45
N SER A 375 20.74 6.15 7.64
CA SER A 375 20.15 5.75 8.92
C SER A 375 18.62 5.84 8.92
N SER A 376 18.08 6.89 8.31
CA SER A 376 16.65 7.16 8.20
C SER A 376 15.99 6.25 7.18
N ILE A 377 16.63 6.01 6.03
CA ILE A 377 16.15 5.03 5.04
C ILE A 377 16.11 3.63 5.64
N ARG A 378 17.15 3.23 6.38
CA ARG A 378 17.17 1.95 7.09
C ARG A 378 16.04 1.85 8.11
N GLY A 379 15.80 2.91 8.89
CA GLY A 379 14.68 2.98 9.83
C GLY A 379 13.30 2.79 9.16
N VAL A 380 13.12 3.34 7.96
CA VAL A 380 11.91 3.08 7.15
C VAL A 380 11.80 1.59 6.82
N MET A 381 12.86 0.96 6.31
CA MET A 381 12.84 -0.46 5.95
C MET A 381 12.63 -1.38 7.16
N ASP A 382 13.19 -1.03 8.32
CA ASP A 382 13.06 -1.79 9.57
C ASP A 382 11.64 -1.80 10.13
N ALA A 383 10.83 -0.78 9.79
CA ALA A 383 9.41 -0.75 10.15
C ALA A 383 8.67 -2.02 9.67
N TYR A 384 9.04 -2.57 8.50
CA TYR A 384 8.45 -3.83 8.01
C TYR A 384 8.76 -5.01 8.93
N ARG A 385 10.04 -5.19 9.31
CA ARG A 385 10.51 -6.35 10.08
C ARG A 385 9.90 -6.38 11.48
N GLY A 386 9.91 -5.22 12.15
CA GLY A 386 9.34 -5.08 13.48
C GLY A 386 7.82 -5.31 13.47
N GLU A 387 7.14 -4.72 12.48
CA GLU A 387 5.69 -4.83 12.40
C GLU A 387 5.22 -6.22 11.99
N TYR A 388 5.96 -6.94 11.14
CA TYR A 388 5.60 -8.30 10.77
C TYR A 388 5.57 -9.23 11.99
N ARG A 389 6.59 -9.14 12.85
CA ARG A 389 6.65 -9.90 14.12
C ARG A 389 5.49 -9.53 15.04
N PHE A 390 5.20 -8.23 15.17
CA PHE A 390 4.08 -7.74 15.95
C PHE A 390 2.73 -8.28 15.44
N ALA A 391 2.49 -8.19 14.14
CA ALA A 391 1.27 -8.68 13.50
C ALA A 391 1.11 -10.19 13.69
N ARG A 392 2.18 -10.96 13.50
CA ARG A 392 2.22 -12.42 13.73
C ARG A 392 1.83 -12.78 15.17
N ALA A 393 2.37 -12.08 16.16
CA ALA A 393 1.99 -12.27 17.56
C ALA A 393 0.52 -11.91 17.81
N ALA A 394 0.04 -10.78 17.28
CA ALA A 394 -1.36 -10.36 17.41
C ALA A 394 -2.35 -11.34 16.76
N LEU A 395 -1.95 -12.00 15.66
CA LEU A 395 -2.72 -13.03 14.98
C LEU A 395 -2.58 -14.42 15.64
N GLY A 396 -1.96 -14.52 16.82
CA GLY A 396 -1.85 -15.76 17.59
C GLY A 396 -0.81 -16.75 17.07
N LYS A 397 0.09 -16.32 16.18
CA LYS A 397 1.17 -17.13 15.60
C LYS A 397 2.52 -16.42 15.78
N PRO A 398 3.00 -16.21 17.02
CA PRO A 398 4.25 -15.50 17.26
C PRO A 398 5.44 -16.22 16.62
N MET A 399 6.45 -15.44 16.23
CA MET A 399 7.75 -15.97 15.81
C MET A 399 8.59 -16.28 17.05
N SER A 400 9.53 -17.21 16.94
CA SER A 400 10.50 -17.52 18.00
C SER A 400 11.28 -16.26 18.39
N SER A 401 11.49 -16.07 19.69
CA SER A 401 12.41 -15.02 20.18
C SER A 401 13.82 -15.40 19.75
N VAL A 402 14.40 -14.64 18.82
CA VAL A 402 15.83 -14.72 18.47
C VAL A 402 16.62 -13.90 19.47
#